data_AF-A0A944V4E6-F1
#
_entry.id   AF-A0A944V4E6-F1
#
_cell.length_a   1.000
_cell.length_b   1.000
_cell.length_c   1.000
_cell.angle_alpha   90.00
_cell.angle_beta   90.00
_cell.angle_gamma   90.00
#
_symmetry.space_group_name_H-M   'P 1'
#
loop_
_entity.id
_entity.type
_entity.pdbx_description
1 polymer ?
#
loop_
_entity_poly.entity_id
_entity_poly.type
_entity_poly.pdbx_seq_one_letter_code
_entity_poly.pdbx_strand_id
1 'polypeptide(L)'
;MTQDELSVRKAIADVELIRRVLDQADHKTAKAGLFGVTLTANIVLQGLALTSAILLVAIELFSGGALTHLLMLGGQSPELRLVGIGIIASILAGLVILLYFVIWRAAQHSGEEFNSYVVRNFRYARLLSYLSDLMMKFGAIALVMLAGHPEWIAPLLLAFTGDYLVQGRLFTLPTRMAVILGAICIGAGFFQFIAGLEQLLVPLIVFSVIACVSTGRLIRLRRQQSHEAT
;
A
#
# COMPACT_ATOMS: atom_id res chain seq x y z
N MET A 1 32.39 -6.38 -17.25
CA MET A 1 31.13 -5.61 -17.10
C MET A 1 30.19 -6.13 -18.16
N THR A 2 29.27 -7.00 -17.76
CA THR A 2 28.46 -7.81 -18.68
C THR A 2 27.22 -7.03 -19.13
N GLN A 3 26.79 -7.30 -20.35
CA GLN A 3 25.67 -6.66 -21.05
C GLN A 3 24.37 -6.59 -20.22
N ASP A 4 24.21 -7.49 -19.25
CA ASP A 4 23.14 -7.50 -18.24
C ASP A 4 23.16 -6.32 -17.25
N GLU A 5 24.33 -5.83 -16.83
CA GLU A 5 24.37 -4.65 -15.95
C GLU A 5 23.86 -3.40 -16.67
N LEU A 6 24.07 -3.32 -17.99
CA LEU A 6 23.64 -2.21 -18.83
C LEU A 6 22.13 -2.25 -19.09
N SER A 7 21.54 -3.44 -19.30
CA SER A 7 20.10 -3.62 -19.48
C SER A 7 19.33 -3.36 -18.17
N VAL A 8 19.83 -3.86 -17.03
CA VAL A 8 19.24 -3.60 -15.71
C VAL A 8 19.28 -2.11 -15.37
N ARG A 9 20.40 -1.42 -15.63
CA ARG A 9 20.51 0.04 -15.42
C ARG A 9 19.54 0.81 -16.31
N LYS A 10 19.32 0.37 -17.55
CA LYS A 10 18.38 1.00 -18.48
C LYS A 10 16.93 0.82 -18.03
N ALA A 11 16.54 -0.39 -17.59
CA ALA A 11 15.22 -0.63 -17.02
C ALA A 11 14.94 0.19 -15.75
N ILE A 12 15.94 0.32 -14.87
CA ILE A 12 15.83 1.19 -13.69
C ILE A 12 15.66 2.67 -14.11
N ALA A 13 16.38 3.12 -15.14
CA ALA A 13 16.26 4.48 -15.67
C ALA A 13 14.89 4.75 -16.29
N ASP A 14 14.30 3.78 -16.99
CA ASP A 14 12.97 3.90 -17.58
C ASP A 14 11.88 3.99 -16.50
N VAL A 15 11.96 3.16 -15.45
CA VAL A 15 11.07 3.25 -14.28
C VAL A 15 11.27 4.56 -13.53
N GLU A 16 12.52 5.02 -13.40
CA GLU A 16 12.84 6.32 -12.81
C GLU A 16 12.28 7.48 -13.64
N LEU A 17 12.29 7.38 -14.97
CA LEU A 17 11.71 8.37 -15.88
C LEU A 17 10.19 8.40 -15.78
N ILE A 18 9.52 7.25 -15.75
CA ILE A 18 8.07 7.16 -15.53
C ILE A 18 7.67 7.81 -14.21
N ARG A 19 8.41 7.51 -13.13
CA ARG A 19 8.13 8.10 -11.82
C ARG A 19 8.44 9.58 -11.75
N ARG A 20 9.53 10.05 -12.38
CA ARG A 20 9.86 11.49 -12.47
C ARG A 20 8.85 12.27 -13.30
N VAL A 21 8.32 11.69 -14.37
CA VAL A 21 7.27 12.30 -15.18
C VAL A 21 5.97 12.39 -14.38
N LEU A 22 5.63 11.35 -13.60
CA LEU A 22 4.51 11.41 -12.64
C LEU A 22 4.73 12.49 -11.56
N ASP A 23 5.92 12.52 -10.95
CA ASP A 23 6.27 13.48 -9.90
C ASP A 23 6.36 14.92 -10.44
N GLN A 24 6.81 15.14 -11.68
CA GLN A 24 6.82 16.46 -12.33
C GLN A 24 5.41 16.94 -12.70
N ALA A 25 4.53 16.04 -13.12
CA ALA A 25 3.11 16.34 -13.31
C ALA A 25 2.45 16.73 -11.97
N ASP A 26 2.81 16.06 -10.88
CA ASP A 26 2.38 16.39 -9.53
C ASP A 26 2.99 17.73 -9.03
N HIS A 27 4.28 17.99 -9.29
CA HIS A 27 4.99 19.19 -8.82
C HIS A 27 4.59 20.47 -9.56
N LYS A 28 4.26 20.42 -10.85
CA LYS A 28 3.70 21.59 -11.56
C LYS A 28 2.38 22.08 -10.95
N THR A 29 1.70 21.22 -10.19
CA THR A 29 0.39 21.51 -9.58
C THR A 29 0.49 21.89 -8.09
N ALA A 30 1.65 21.72 -7.44
CA ALA A 30 1.81 21.83 -6.00
C ALA A 30 2.70 23.03 -5.57
N LYS A 31 2.09 24.22 -5.40
CA LYS A 31 2.71 25.30 -4.61
C LYS A 31 2.82 24.91 -3.13
N ALA A 32 3.92 25.35 -2.50
CA ALA A 32 4.49 24.92 -1.22
C ALA A 32 3.55 24.79 0.02
N GLY A 33 2.38 25.41 0.05
CA GLY A 33 1.40 25.24 1.14
C GLY A 33 0.62 23.90 1.10
N LEU A 34 0.50 23.28 -0.08
CA LEU A 34 -0.30 22.05 -0.28
C LEU A 34 0.47 20.75 0.04
N PHE A 35 1.81 20.82 0.05
CA PHE A 35 2.68 19.68 0.34
C PHE A 35 2.62 19.30 1.83
N GLY A 36 2.44 20.25 2.75
CA GLY A 36 2.34 19.97 4.19
C GLY A 36 1.08 19.21 4.62
N VAL A 37 -0.08 19.52 4.01
CA VAL A 37 -1.35 18.83 4.33
C VAL A 37 -1.38 17.41 3.72
N THR A 38 -0.78 17.23 2.54
CA THR A 38 -0.61 15.90 1.92
C THR A 38 0.43 15.05 2.67
N LEU A 39 1.51 15.67 3.16
CA LEU A 39 2.49 15.03 4.03
C LEU A 39 1.85 14.55 5.34
N THR A 40 1.02 15.37 5.97
CA THR A 40 0.34 15.03 7.22
C THR A 40 -0.62 13.85 7.05
N ALA A 41 -1.46 13.87 6.00
CA ALA A 41 -2.35 12.76 5.69
C ALA A 41 -1.57 11.45 5.43
N ASN A 42 -0.45 11.55 4.71
CA ASN A 42 0.39 10.39 4.41
C ASN A 42 1.09 9.83 5.66
N ILE A 43 1.52 10.69 6.60
CA ILE A 43 2.07 10.28 7.90
C ILE A 43 1.00 9.53 8.72
N VAL A 44 -0.24 10.01 8.76
CA VAL A 44 -1.33 9.32 9.47
C VAL A 44 -1.62 7.96 8.84
N LEU A 45 -1.71 7.89 7.51
CA LEU A 45 -1.94 6.62 6.80
C LEU A 45 -0.80 5.62 7.02
N GLN A 46 0.45 6.04 6.86
CA GLN A 46 1.60 5.16 7.13
C GLN A 46 1.71 4.79 8.60
N GLY A 47 1.41 5.71 9.52
CA GLY A 47 1.42 5.43 10.96
C GLY A 47 0.37 4.39 11.35
N LEU A 48 -0.85 4.51 10.81
CA LEU A 48 -1.91 3.52 11.01
C LEU A 48 -1.51 2.17 10.42
N ALA A 49 -0.99 2.15 9.18
CA ALA A 49 -0.53 0.93 8.52
C ALA A 49 0.62 0.25 9.30
N LEU A 50 1.58 1.02 9.80
CA LEU A 50 2.69 0.51 10.60
C LEU A 50 2.20 -0.06 11.95
N THR A 51 1.33 0.67 12.65
CA THR A 51 0.81 0.24 13.95
C THR A 51 0.01 -1.05 13.82
N SER A 52 -0.84 -1.13 12.81
CA SER A 52 -1.62 -2.34 12.53
C SER A 52 -0.73 -3.51 12.10
N ALA A 53 0.28 -3.28 11.26
CA ALA A 53 1.23 -4.33 10.88
C ALA A 53 2.02 -4.86 12.07
N ILE A 54 2.54 -3.99 12.95
CA ILE A 54 3.25 -4.39 14.18
C ILE A 54 2.32 -5.19 15.10
N LEU A 55 1.07 -4.77 15.25
CA LEU A 55 0.07 -5.51 16.04
C LEU A 55 -0.15 -6.92 15.48
N LEU A 56 -0.28 -7.07 14.16
CA LEU A 56 -0.42 -8.38 13.52
C LEU A 56 0.83 -9.24 13.70
N VAL A 57 2.04 -8.67 13.58
CA VAL A 57 3.31 -9.38 13.87
C VAL A 57 3.33 -9.86 15.32
N ALA A 58 2.96 -9.00 16.27
CA ALA A 58 2.94 -9.35 17.68
C ALA A 58 1.93 -10.48 17.96
N ILE A 59 0.71 -10.38 17.41
CA ILE A 59 -0.30 -11.44 17.53
C ILE A 59 0.26 -12.75 16.97
N GLU A 60 0.85 -12.73 15.78
CA GLU A 60 1.39 -13.93 15.14
C GLU A 60 2.51 -14.59 15.96
N LEU A 61 3.44 -13.78 16.51
CA LEU A 61 4.54 -14.26 17.35
C LEU A 61 4.06 -14.81 18.70
N PHE A 62 3.19 -14.07 19.41
CA PHE A 62 2.75 -14.47 20.75
C PHE A 62 1.73 -15.60 20.73
N SER A 63 0.98 -15.77 19.64
CA SER A 63 -0.01 -16.84 19.49
C SER A 63 0.55 -18.11 18.84
N GLY A 64 1.82 -18.12 18.43
CA GLY A 64 2.44 -19.27 17.76
C GLY A 64 1.91 -19.54 16.35
N GLY A 65 1.50 -18.49 15.62
CA GLY A 65 1.01 -18.63 14.24
C GLY A 65 -0.51 -18.69 14.07
N ALA A 66 -1.28 -18.14 15.01
CA ALA A 66 -2.74 -18.27 14.96
C ALA A 66 -3.37 -17.60 13.72
N LEU A 67 -2.80 -16.51 13.19
CA LEU A 67 -3.34 -15.90 11.96
C LEU A 67 -3.10 -16.81 10.76
N THR A 68 -1.90 -17.41 10.66
CA THR A 68 -1.60 -18.40 9.62
C THR A 68 -2.57 -19.59 9.74
N HIS A 69 -2.80 -20.10 10.95
CA HIS A 69 -3.71 -21.23 11.16
C HIS A 69 -5.17 -20.89 10.85
N LEU A 70 -5.66 -19.69 11.22
CA LEU A 70 -7.01 -19.22 10.89
C LEU A 70 -7.19 -19.08 9.38
N LEU A 71 -6.16 -18.61 8.68
CA LEU A 71 -6.16 -18.47 7.24
C LEU A 71 -6.22 -19.86 6.56
N MET A 72 -5.50 -20.85 7.08
CA MET A 72 -5.57 -22.24 6.59
C MET A 72 -6.91 -22.93 6.90
N LEU A 73 -7.50 -22.67 8.07
CA LEU A 73 -8.86 -23.12 8.40
C LEU A 73 -9.90 -22.55 7.43
N GLY A 74 -9.68 -21.34 6.91
CA GLY A 74 -10.48 -20.76 5.84
C GLY A 74 -10.41 -21.54 4.52
N GLY A 75 -9.32 -22.25 4.24
CA GLY A 75 -9.24 -23.16 3.10
C GLY A 75 -10.10 -24.41 3.26
N GLN A 76 -10.22 -24.91 4.49
CA GLN A 76 -10.93 -26.16 4.80
C GLN A 76 -12.44 -25.96 4.97
N SER A 77 -12.85 -24.77 5.40
CA SER A 77 -14.26 -24.47 5.71
C SER A 77 -14.81 -23.37 4.77
N PRO A 78 -15.69 -23.74 3.81
CA PRO A 78 -16.20 -22.77 2.84
C PRO A 78 -17.05 -21.67 3.49
N GLU A 79 -17.74 -21.97 4.59
CA GLU A 79 -18.52 -20.99 5.35
C GLU A 79 -17.64 -19.92 5.98
N LEU A 80 -16.57 -20.33 6.69
CA LEU A 80 -15.63 -19.40 7.33
C LEU A 80 -14.96 -18.50 6.29
N ARG A 81 -14.62 -19.07 5.12
CA ARG A 81 -14.06 -18.32 3.99
C ARG A 81 -15.00 -17.24 3.48
N LEU A 82 -16.26 -17.61 3.22
CA LEU A 82 -17.27 -16.67 2.71
C LEU A 82 -17.56 -15.57 3.74
N VAL A 83 -17.62 -15.91 5.02
CA VAL A 83 -17.77 -14.94 6.11
C VAL A 83 -16.59 -13.98 6.14
N GLY A 84 -15.35 -14.49 6.10
CA GLY A 84 -14.14 -13.65 6.11
C GLY A 84 -14.08 -12.69 4.91
N ILE A 85 -14.32 -13.20 3.70
CA ILE A 85 -14.40 -12.38 2.47
C ILE A 85 -15.53 -11.36 2.60
N GLY A 86 -16.72 -11.78 3.07
CA GLY A 86 -17.89 -10.91 3.21
C GLY A 86 -17.65 -9.76 4.19
N ILE A 87 -16.97 -10.01 5.31
CA ILE A 87 -16.63 -8.98 6.30
C ILE A 87 -15.70 -7.93 5.66
N ILE A 88 -14.61 -8.36 5.02
CA ILE A 88 -13.65 -7.43 4.41
C ILE A 88 -14.29 -6.67 3.25
N ALA A 89 -15.09 -7.35 2.42
CA ALA A 89 -15.83 -6.72 1.32
C ALA A 89 -16.81 -5.65 1.84
N SER A 90 -17.51 -5.93 2.95
CA SER A 90 -18.44 -4.98 3.57
C SER A 90 -17.70 -3.77 4.16
N ILE A 91 -16.54 -3.98 4.77
CA ILE A 91 -15.68 -2.88 5.27
C ILE A 91 -15.21 -1.99 4.11
N LEU A 92 -14.74 -2.60 3.01
CA LEU A 92 -14.29 -1.86 1.83
C LEU A 92 -15.43 -1.09 1.16
N ALA A 93 -16.60 -1.71 1.01
CA ALA A 93 -17.78 -1.03 0.49
C ALA A 93 -18.21 0.13 1.40
N GLY A 94 -18.20 -0.07 2.72
CA GLY A 94 -18.45 0.98 3.70
C GLY A 94 -17.47 2.15 3.59
N LEU A 95 -16.18 1.87 3.38
CA LEU A 95 -15.15 2.87 3.13
C LEU A 95 -15.40 3.67 1.85
N VAL A 96 -15.81 3.00 0.76
CA VAL A 96 -16.17 3.68 -0.50
C VAL A 96 -17.36 4.62 -0.29
N ILE A 97 -18.42 4.13 0.37
CA ILE A 97 -19.63 4.92 0.64
C ILE A 97 -19.30 6.10 1.55
N LEU A 98 -18.52 5.89 2.61
CA LEU A 98 -18.09 6.94 3.53
C LEU A 98 -17.27 8.00 2.80
N LEU A 99 -16.31 7.61 1.97
CA LEU A 99 -15.49 8.54 1.21
C LEU A 99 -16.35 9.35 0.24
N TYR A 100 -17.29 8.71 -0.46
CA TYR A 100 -18.26 9.40 -1.31
C TYR A 100 -19.08 10.42 -0.51
N PHE A 101 -19.62 10.02 0.65
CA PHE A 101 -20.44 10.90 1.49
C PHE A 101 -19.65 12.10 2.02
N VAL A 102 -18.39 11.89 2.44
CA VAL A 102 -17.50 12.97 2.89
C VAL A 102 -17.24 13.97 1.76
N ILE A 103 -16.93 13.49 0.55
CA ILE A 103 -16.69 14.36 -0.61
C ILE A 103 -17.97 15.09 -1.02
N TRP A 104 -19.10 14.39 -1.06
CA TRP A 104 -20.40 14.96 -1.41
C TRP A 104 -20.82 16.05 -0.42
N ARG A 105 -20.71 15.78 0.89
CA ARG A 105 -21.02 16.76 1.93
C ARG A 105 -20.08 17.97 1.87
N ALA A 106 -18.80 17.75 1.56
CA ALA A 106 -17.84 18.83 1.40
C ALA A 106 -18.13 19.71 0.16
N ALA A 107 -18.60 19.11 -0.94
CA ALA A 107 -19.05 19.84 -2.12
C ALA A 107 -20.27 20.71 -1.82
N GLN A 108 -21.27 20.16 -1.12
CA GLN A 108 -22.47 20.89 -0.69
C GLN A 108 -22.14 22.07 0.23
N HIS A 109 -21.25 21.89 1.21
CA HIS A 109 -20.78 22.99 2.07
C HIS A 109 -20.02 24.09 1.31
N SER A 110 -19.41 23.74 0.18
CA SER A 110 -18.69 24.69 -0.67
C SER A 110 -19.59 25.41 -1.69
N GLY A 111 -20.87 25.03 -1.79
CA GLY A 111 -21.82 25.59 -2.75
C GLY A 111 -21.49 25.26 -4.21
N GLU A 112 -20.71 24.21 -4.47
CA GLU A 112 -20.24 23.83 -5.80
C GLU A 112 -20.88 22.53 -6.28
N GLU A 113 -21.06 22.39 -7.59
CA GLU A 113 -21.42 21.10 -8.18
C GLU A 113 -20.34 20.05 -7.88
N PHE A 114 -20.79 18.84 -7.55
CA PHE A 114 -19.93 17.73 -7.15
C PHE A 114 -18.76 17.50 -8.13
N ASN A 115 -19.02 17.54 -9.43
CA ASN A 115 -17.98 17.34 -10.45
C ASN A 115 -16.92 18.44 -10.40
N SER A 116 -17.34 19.70 -10.29
CA SER A 116 -16.43 20.85 -10.19
C SER A 116 -15.60 20.80 -8.90
N TYR A 117 -16.22 20.38 -7.79
CA TYR A 117 -15.52 20.21 -6.51
C TYR A 117 -14.48 19.08 -6.55
N VAL A 118 -14.81 17.94 -7.17
CA VAL A 118 -13.89 16.80 -7.34
C VAL A 118 -12.72 17.17 -8.24
N VAL A 119 -12.97 17.87 -9.35
CA VAL A 119 -11.92 18.33 -10.27
C VAL A 119 -11.01 19.36 -9.60
N ARG A 120 -11.57 20.29 -8.82
CA ARG A 120 -10.76 21.29 -8.10
C ARG A 120 -9.97 20.67 -6.94
N ASN A 121 -10.56 19.70 -6.26
CA ASN A 121 -9.92 18.98 -5.16
C ASN A 121 -9.42 17.60 -5.57
N PHE A 122 -8.85 17.48 -6.79
CA PHE A 122 -8.30 16.24 -7.39
C PHE A 122 -7.36 15.47 -6.44
N ARG A 123 -6.87 16.12 -5.38
CA ARG A 123 -6.18 15.50 -4.24
C ARG A 123 -6.97 14.37 -3.56
N TYR A 124 -8.31 14.41 -3.53
CA TYR A 124 -9.16 13.30 -3.07
C TYR A 124 -9.16 12.11 -4.05
N ALA A 125 -8.84 12.33 -5.32
CA ALA A 125 -8.66 11.23 -6.28
C ALA A 125 -7.47 10.33 -5.90
N ARG A 126 -6.50 10.82 -5.12
CA ARG A 126 -5.40 10.00 -4.60
C ARG A 126 -5.89 8.97 -3.58
N LEU A 127 -6.80 9.36 -2.67
CA LEU A 127 -7.46 8.45 -1.73
C LEU A 127 -8.35 7.44 -2.47
N LEU A 128 -9.06 7.91 -3.50
CA LEU A 128 -9.86 7.03 -4.37
C LEU A 128 -8.98 6.03 -5.13
N SER A 129 -7.80 6.45 -5.60
CA SER A 129 -6.82 5.59 -6.25
C SER A 129 -6.25 4.55 -5.28
N TYR A 130 -5.96 4.91 -4.03
CA TYR A 130 -5.57 3.94 -2.98
C TYR A 130 -6.67 2.94 -2.69
N LEU A 131 -7.91 3.40 -2.60
CA LEU A 131 -9.05 2.54 -2.33
C LEU A 131 -9.31 1.56 -3.48
N SER A 132 -9.22 2.03 -4.73
CA SER A 132 -9.34 1.19 -5.93
C SER A 132 -8.22 0.15 -6.02
N ASP A 133 -6.98 0.53 -5.72
CA ASP A 133 -5.84 -0.41 -5.67
C ASP A 133 -6.02 -1.47 -4.56
N LEU A 134 -6.49 -1.04 -3.38
CA LEU A 134 -6.81 -1.95 -2.27
C LEU A 134 -7.94 -2.91 -2.64
N MET A 135 -8.97 -2.44 -3.34
CA MET A 135 -10.06 -3.29 -3.85
C MET A 135 -9.54 -4.32 -4.85
N MET A 136 -8.62 -3.95 -5.76
CA MET A 136 -8.01 -4.92 -6.68
C MET A 136 -7.19 -5.98 -5.94
N LYS A 137 -6.36 -5.57 -4.97
CA LYS A 137 -5.55 -6.49 -4.15
C LYS A 137 -6.42 -7.40 -3.28
N PHE A 138 -7.49 -6.86 -2.70
CA PHE A 138 -8.50 -7.66 -2.01
C PHE A 138 -9.18 -8.66 -2.95
N GLY A 139 -9.59 -8.23 -4.15
CA GLY A 139 -10.20 -9.11 -5.15
C GLY A 139 -9.28 -10.28 -5.52
N ALA A 140 -7.99 -10.02 -5.72
CA ALA A 140 -7.00 -11.06 -5.96
C ALA A 140 -6.89 -12.06 -4.78
N ILE A 141 -6.78 -11.58 -3.54
CA ILE A 141 -6.75 -12.44 -2.34
C ILE A 141 -8.05 -13.24 -2.20
N ALA A 142 -9.20 -12.62 -2.42
CA ALA A 142 -10.51 -13.26 -2.32
C ALA A 142 -10.67 -14.36 -3.38
N LEU A 143 -10.22 -14.14 -4.61
CA LEU A 143 -10.24 -15.15 -5.67
C LEU A 143 -9.31 -16.33 -5.33
N VAL A 144 -8.11 -16.06 -4.82
CA VAL A 144 -7.17 -17.10 -4.37
C VAL A 144 -7.77 -17.92 -3.23
N MET A 145 -8.39 -17.25 -2.25
CA MET A 145 -9.14 -17.92 -1.19
C MET A 145 -10.25 -18.79 -1.77
N LEU A 146 -11.08 -18.27 -2.68
CA LEU A 146 -12.20 -18.98 -3.29
C LEU A 146 -11.76 -20.18 -4.15
N ALA A 147 -10.59 -20.07 -4.79
CA ALA A 147 -9.94 -21.16 -5.50
C ALA A 147 -9.44 -22.27 -4.56
N GLY A 148 -9.45 -22.05 -3.24
CA GLY A 148 -9.06 -23.05 -2.24
C GLY A 148 -7.56 -23.09 -1.99
N HIS A 149 -6.83 -22.03 -2.34
CA HIS A 149 -5.38 -21.94 -2.18
C HIS A 149 -4.97 -20.84 -1.17
N PRO A 150 -5.39 -20.92 0.10
CA PRO A 150 -4.99 -19.93 1.12
C PRO A 150 -3.46 -19.83 1.28
N GLU A 151 -2.72 -20.90 0.99
CA GLU A 151 -1.25 -20.95 1.02
C GLU A 151 -0.59 -19.87 0.15
N TRP A 152 -1.27 -19.40 -0.91
CA TRP A 152 -0.74 -18.38 -1.81
C TRP A 152 -0.89 -16.95 -1.28
N ILE A 153 -1.59 -16.75 -0.16
CA ILE A 153 -1.86 -15.41 0.36
C ILE A 153 -0.61 -14.77 0.92
N ALA A 154 0.19 -15.51 1.70
CA ALA A 154 1.44 -15.00 2.25
C ALA A 154 2.43 -14.53 1.16
N PRO A 155 2.75 -15.32 0.11
CA PRO A 155 3.61 -14.85 -0.98
C PRO A 155 2.97 -13.70 -1.78
N LEU A 156 1.64 -13.69 -1.94
CA LEU A 156 0.94 -12.60 -2.63
C LEU A 156 1.02 -11.27 -1.86
N LEU A 157 0.92 -11.30 -0.53
CA LEU A 157 1.10 -10.11 0.32
C LEU A 157 2.52 -9.54 0.22
N LEU A 158 3.52 -10.41 0.10
CA LEU A 158 4.91 -9.99 -0.10
C LEU A 158 5.09 -9.34 -1.48
N ALA A 159 4.49 -9.93 -2.53
CA ALA A 159 4.47 -9.35 -3.86
C ALA A 159 3.75 -7.99 -3.90
N PHE A 160 2.61 -7.85 -3.22
CA PHE A 160 1.90 -6.58 -3.10
C PHE A 160 2.69 -5.51 -2.35
N THR A 161 3.48 -5.90 -1.35
CA THR A 161 4.42 -4.99 -0.68
C THR A 161 5.47 -4.47 -1.68
N GLY A 162 5.96 -5.36 -2.56
CA GLY A 162 6.89 -4.97 -3.63
C GLY A 162 6.26 -4.05 -4.68
N ASP A 163 5.03 -4.34 -5.11
CA ASP A 163 4.27 -3.46 -6.01
C ASP A 163 4.05 -2.06 -5.39
N TYR A 164 3.66 -1.97 -4.11
CA TYR A 164 3.52 -0.69 -3.42
C TYR A 164 4.82 0.12 -3.36
N LEU A 165 5.97 -0.56 -3.26
CA LEU A 165 7.27 0.07 -3.30
C LEU A 165 7.59 0.63 -4.69
N VAL A 166 7.37 -0.15 -5.76
CA VAL A 166 7.64 0.29 -7.14
C VAL A 166 6.74 1.45 -7.54
N GLN A 167 5.45 1.38 -7.21
CA GLN A 167 4.49 2.45 -7.50
C GLN A 167 4.79 3.75 -6.74
N GLY A 168 5.53 3.70 -5.64
CA GLY A 168 5.94 4.87 -4.87
C GLY A 168 4.79 5.63 -4.20
N ARG A 169 3.62 4.99 -4.05
CA ARG A 169 2.41 5.59 -3.49
C ARG A 169 2.42 5.50 -1.97
N LEU A 170 2.30 4.28 -1.43
CA LEU A 170 2.20 4.04 0.01
C LEU A 170 3.52 4.34 0.72
N PHE A 171 4.66 3.97 0.14
CA PHE A 171 5.99 4.17 0.74
C PHE A 171 6.73 5.34 0.10
N THR A 172 7.25 6.22 0.94
CA THR A 172 7.94 7.44 0.54
C THR A 172 9.45 7.23 0.59
N LEU A 173 9.93 6.19 -0.10
CA LEU A 173 11.35 5.86 -0.22
C LEU A 173 11.97 6.43 -1.50
N PRO A 174 13.30 6.65 -1.55
CA PRO A 174 13.98 7.09 -2.76
C PRO A 174 13.77 6.08 -3.89
N THR A 175 13.56 6.55 -5.11
CA THR A 175 13.18 5.70 -6.25
C THR A 175 14.06 4.48 -6.43
N ARG A 176 15.39 4.65 -6.35
CA ARG A 176 16.34 3.54 -6.48
C ARG A 176 16.18 2.49 -5.39
N MET A 177 16.03 2.91 -4.13
CA MET A 177 15.81 1.98 -3.02
C MET A 177 14.45 1.29 -3.13
N ALA A 178 13.42 2.04 -3.52
CA ALA A 178 12.06 1.53 -3.65
C ALA A 178 11.96 0.47 -4.76
N VAL A 179 12.59 0.69 -5.91
CA VAL A 179 12.61 -0.31 -7.00
C VAL A 179 13.42 -1.55 -6.62
N ILE A 180 14.60 -1.38 -6.01
CA ILE A 180 15.44 -2.52 -5.59
C ILE A 180 14.72 -3.35 -4.52
N LEU A 181 14.22 -2.71 -3.45
CA LEU A 181 13.45 -3.41 -2.42
C LEU A 181 12.17 -4.01 -3.00
N GLY A 182 11.51 -3.32 -3.93
CA GLY A 182 10.29 -3.81 -4.58
C GLY A 182 10.55 -5.09 -5.37
N ALA A 183 11.61 -5.12 -6.17
CA ALA A 183 12.04 -6.31 -6.90
C ALA A 183 12.43 -7.45 -5.97
N ILE A 184 13.13 -7.15 -4.86
CA ILE A 184 13.47 -8.15 -3.83
C ILE A 184 12.21 -8.72 -3.20
N CYS A 185 11.21 -7.89 -2.84
CA CYS A 185 9.94 -8.38 -2.28
C CYS A 185 9.16 -9.25 -3.26
N ILE A 186 9.10 -8.88 -4.53
CA ILE A 186 8.44 -9.70 -5.57
C ILE A 186 9.18 -11.03 -5.75
N GLY A 187 10.51 -11.00 -5.84
CA GLY A 187 11.34 -12.20 -5.97
C GLY A 187 11.24 -13.11 -4.74
N ALA A 188 11.23 -12.53 -3.54
CA ALA A 188 11.02 -13.25 -2.29
C ALA A 188 9.60 -13.85 -2.20
N GLY A 189 8.58 -13.16 -2.71
CA GLY A 189 7.22 -13.68 -2.81
C GLY A 189 7.15 -14.88 -3.75
N PHE A 190 7.84 -14.80 -4.89
CA PHE A 190 7.93 -15.92 -5.83
C PHE A 190 8.70 -17.12 -5.25
N PHE A 191 9.80 -16.86 -4.53
CA PHE A 191 10.52 -17.90 -3.80
C PHE A 191 9.64 -18.54 -2.72
N GLN A 192 8.93 -17.73 -1.94
CA GLN A 192 8.00 -18.18 -0.90
C GLN A 192 6.88 -19.06 -1.49
N PHE A 193 6.38 -18.71 -2.67
CA PHE A 193 5.42 -19.51 -3.42
C PHE A 193 5.99 -20.87 -3.86
N ILE A 194 7.16 -20.90 -4.50
CA ILE A 194 7.78 -22.16 -4.96
C ILE A 194 8.19 -23.06 -3.78
N ALA A 195 8.67 -22.46 -2.69
CA ALA A 195 9.09 -23.19 -1.50
C ALA A 195 7.92 -23.71 -0.65
N GLY A 196 6.66 -23.40 -1.01
CA GLY A 196 5.49 -23.82 -0.24
C GLY A 196 5.43 -23.21 1.16
N LEU A 197 5.96 -22.00 1.33
CA LEU A 197 6.04 -21.34 2.63
C LEU A 197 4.77 -20.56 2.93
N GLU A 198 3.92 -21.13 3.76
CA GLU A 198 2.59 -20.63 4.10
C GLU A 198 2.58 -19.52 5.16
N GLN A 199 3.72 -19.27 5.79
CA GLN A 199 3.82 -18.41 6.98
C GLN A 199 3.59 -16.93 6.65
N LEU A 200 2.64 -16.31 7.35
CA LEU A 200 2.35 -14.87 7.27
C LEU A 200 3.42 -14.00 7.93
N LEU A 201 4.27 -14.59 8.77
CA LEU A 201 5.27 -13.85 9.55
C LEU A 201 6.25 -13.08 8.67
N VAL A 202 6.76 -13.70 7.61
CA VAL A 202 7.72 -13.09 6.68
C VAL A 202 7.15 -11.85 5.99
N PRO A 203 5.99 -11.91 5.29
CA PRO A 203 5.40 -10.72 4.67
C PRO A 203 5.07 -9.62 5.68
N LEU A 204 4.59 -9.96 6.88
CA LEU A 204 4.27 -8.98 7.91
C LEU A 204 5.51 -8.25 8.45
N ILE A 205 6.62 -8.98 8.69
CA ILE A 205 7.88 -8.39 9.14
C ILE A 205 8.46 -7.49 8.05
N VAL A 206 8.53 -7.97 6.81
CA VAL A 206 9.08 -7.21 5.68
C VAL A 206 8.29 -5.91 5.49
N PHE A 207 6.96 -5.98 5.48
CA PHE A 207 6.11 -4.79 5.41
C PHE A 207 6.37 -3.83 6.57
N SER A 208 6.44 -4.33 7.81
CA SER A 208 6.67 -3.51 9.01
C SER A 208 8.01 -2.79 8.98
N VAL A 209 9.08 -3.47 8.56
CA VAL A 209 10.42 -2.88 8.43
C VAL A 209 10.41 -1.78 7.38
N ILE A 210 9.84 -2.03 6.19
CA ILE A 210 9.75 -1.04 5.11
C ILE A 210 8.91 0.16 5.55
N ALA A 211 7.77 -0.09 6.20
CA ALA A 211 6.89 0.95 6.72
C ALA A 211 7.58 1.79 7.79
N CYS A 212 8.38 1.19 8.67
CA CYS A 212 9.16 1.88 9.69
C CYS A 212 10.20 2.82 9.05
N VAL A 213 10.97 2.32 8.08
CA VAL A 213 11.98 3.14 7.36
C VAL A 213 11.31 4.28 6.59
N SER A 214 10.19 4.01 5.91
CA SER A 214 9.40 5.01 5.19
C SER A 214 8.85 6.11 6.12
N THR A 215 8.26 5.71 7.26
CA THR A 215 7.70 6.63 8.25
C THR A 215 8.80 7.49 8.89
N GLY A 216 9.94 6.89 9.24
CA GLY A 216 11.11 7.61 9.77
C GLY A 216 11.62 8.69 8.82
N ARG A 217 11.67 8.38 7.51
CA ARG A 217 12.04 9.36 6.49
C ARG A 217 11.02 10.50 6.37
N LEU A 218 9.72 10.19 6.41
CA LEU A 218 8.66 11.21 6.41
C LEU A 218 8.75 12.16 7.60
N ILE A 219 9.00 11.63 8.80
CA ILE A 219 9.16 12.45 10.01
C ILE A 219 10.38 13.36 9.86
N ARG A 220 11.48 12.87 9.29
CA ARG A 220 12.67 13.69 9.01
C ARG A 220 12.38 14.81 8.01
N LEU A 221 11.67 14.52 6.92
CA LEU A 221 11.27 15.52 5.92
C LEU A 221 10.36 16.60 6.54
N ARG A 222 9.40 16.20 7.40
CA ARG A 222 8.55 17.14 8.13
C ARG A 222 9.37 18.06 9.04
N ARG A 223 10.39 17.53 9.74
CA ARG A 223 11.28 18.31 10.61
C ARG A 223 12.12 19.32 9.83
N GLN A 224 12.63 18.94 8.66
CA GLN A 224 13.40 19.84 7.80
C GLN A 224 12.53 21.02 7.30
N GLN A 225 11.30 20.74 6.88
CA GLN A 225 10.36 21.79 6.45
C GLN A 225 9.97 22.74 7.59
N SER A 226 9.82 22.25 8.82
CA SER A 226 9.54 23.12 9.97
C SER A 226 10.71 24.01 10.37
N HIS A 227 11.95 23.66 10.00
CA HIS A 227 13.15 24.46 10.26
C HIS A 227 13.39 25.53 9.18
N GLU A 228 12.96 25.30 7.94
CA GLU A 228 13.09 26.29 6.84
C GLU A 228 11.98 27.37 6.89
N ALA A 229 10.92 27.14 7.66
CA ALA A 229 9.78 28.07 7.81
C ALA A 229 9.91 29.03 9.01
N THR A 230 10.99 28.93 9.79
CA THR A 230 11.36 29.80 10.92
C THR A 230 12.62 30.58 10.58
#